data_AF-A0A4Q7KG86-F1
#
_entry.id   AF-A0A4Q7KG86-F1
#
_cell.length_a   1.000
_cell.length_b   1.000
_cell.length_c   1.000
_cell.angle_alpha   90.00
_cell.angle_beta   90.00
_cell.angle_gamma   90.00
#
_symmetry.space_group_name_H-M   'P 1'
#
loop_
_entity.id
_entity.type
_entity.pdbx_description
1 polymer ?
#
loop_
_entity_poly.entity_id
_entity_poly.type
_entity_poly.pdbx_seq_one_letter_code
_entity_poly.pdbx_strand_id
1 'polypeptide(L)'
;MLDDPGVDALVKQWTEERSQDAETAEINRIASEWLAETPVSAGIPGQRAAGGAKSFVSVDSADPVFVAAMRERLPEVPHELLASAAAWWQMCGGLAEAKEWWDAGISPLDQRALDWRAAGLTPSDLSRHLGPMTVLQHLRRGSAAAWCVARLNRQRRDGVA
;
A
#
# COMPACT_ATOMS: atom_id res chain seq x y z
N MET A 1 -37.37 -2.78 26.96
CA MET A 1 -37.70 -3.65 25.82
C MET A 1 -38.67 -2.86 24.96
N LEU A 2 -38.14 -2.12 23.99
CA LEU A 2 -38.90 -1.29 23.04
C LEU A 2 -38.43 -1.76 21.66
N ASP A 3 -39.10 -2.79 21.14
CA ASP A 3 -39.01 -3.17 19.73
C ASP A 3 -39.81 -2.13 18.96
N ASP A 4 -39.13 -1.24 18.24
CA ASP A 4 -39.75 -0.18 17.45
C ASP A 4 -40.14 -0.76 16.07
N PRO A 5 -41.44 -0.98 15.81
CA PRO A 5 -41.91 -1.67 14.60
C PRO A 5 -41.62 -0.87 13.31
N GLY A 6 -41.25 0.41 13.41
CA GLY A 6 -40.85 1.22 12.27
C GLY A 6 -39.47 0.86 11.72
N VAL A 7 -38.55 0.43 12.59
CA VAL A 7 -37.18 0.06 12.19
C VAL A 7 -37.19 -1.26 11.43
N ASP A 8 -37.98 -2.24 11.92
CA ASP A 8 -38.12 -3.54 11.25
C ASP A 8 -38.77 -3.43 9.86
N ALA A 9 -39.71 -2.50 9.69
CA ALA A 9 -40.31 -2.23 8.38
C ALA A 9 -39.29 -1.62 7.40
N LEU A 10 -38.42 -0.74 7.89
CA LEU A 10 -37.40 -0.07 7.09
C LEU A 10 -36.24 -1.02 6.73
N VAL A 11 -35.87 -1.92 7.65
CA VAL A 11 -34.92 -3.01 7.38
C VAL A 11 -35.51 -3.99 6.36
N LYS A 12 -36.80 -4.36 6.49
CA LYS A 12 -37.47 -5.19 5.49
C LYS A 12 -37.47 -4.54 4.11
N GLN A 13 -37.86 -3.27 4.02
CA GLN A 13 -37.88 -2.54 2.76
C GLN A 13 -36.47 -2.44 2.13
N TRP A 14 -35.44 -2.15 2.93
CA TRP A 14 -34.06 -2.08 2.47
C TRP A 14 -33.52 -3.44 1.99
N THR A 15 -33.94 -4.53 2.64
CA THR A 15 -33.56 -5.91 2.27
C THR A 15 -34.27 -6.36 1.00
N GLU A 16 -35.55 -6.00 0.84
CA GLU A 16 -36.35 -6.29 -0.36
C GLU A 16 -35.80 -5.56 -1.60
N GLU A 17 -35.35 -4.30 -1.44
CA GLU A 17 -34.74 -3.49 -2.52
C GLU A 17 -33.40 -4.07 -2.99
N ARG A 18 -32.61 -4.63 -2.07
CA ARG A 18 -31.33 -5.30 -2.38
C ARG A 18 -31.52 -6.72 -2.94
N SER A 19 -32.66 -7.35 -2.66
CA SER A 19 -33.02 -8.68 -3.14
C SER A 19 -33.60 -8.69 -4.57
N GLN A 20 -33.78 -7.54 -5.22
CA GLN A 20 -34.07 -7.47 -6.66
C GLN A 20 -32.78 -7.66 -7.49
N ASP A 21 -32.21 -8.83 -7.22
CA ASP A 21 -31.27 -9.75 -7.87
C ASP A 21 -31.18 -9.73 -9.42
N ALA A 22 -30.79 -8.62 -10.04
CA ALA A 22 -30.17 -8.66 -11.36
C ALA A 22 -28.66 -8.41 -11.27
N GLU A 23 -28.27 -7.41 -10.49
CA GLU A 23 -26.88 -7.00 -10.32
C GLU A 23 -26.08 -8.00 -9.48
N THR A 24 -26.66 -8.51 -8.39
CA THR A 24 -26.03 -9.54 -7.55
C THR A 24 -25.87 -10.87 -8.30
N ALA A 25 -26.82 -11.23 -9.16
CA ALA A 25 -26.75 -12.42 -10.00
C ALA A 25 -25.62 -12.30 -11.04
N GLU A 26 -25.45 -11.12 -11.64
CA GLU A 26 -24.37 -10.86 -12.59
C GLU A 26 -23.01 -10.81 -11.90
N ILE A 27 -22.90 -10.18 -10.73
CA ILE A 27 -21.67 -10.19 -9.91
C ILE A 27 -21.27 -11.63 -9.57
N ASN A 28 -22.22 -12.47 -9.16
CA ASN A 28 -21.95 -13.88 -8.86
C ASN A 28 -21.59 -14.69 -10.10
N ARG A 29 -22.20 -14.41 -11.26
CA ARG A 29 -21.83 -15.04 -12.54
C ARG A 29 -20.39 -14.69 -12.91
N ILE A 30 -20.05 -13.40 -12.90
CA ILE A 30 -18.70 -12.92 -13.19
C ILE A 30 -17.70 -13.55 -12.22
N ALA A 31 -17.97 -13.51 -10.90
CA ALA A 31 -17.08 -14.13 -9.91
C ALA A 31 -16.88 -15.63 -10.17
N SER A 32 -17.94 -16.35 -10.59
CA SER A 32 -17.88 -17.77 -10.91
C SER A 32 -17.08 -18.07 -12.18
N GLU A 33 -17.18 -17.22 -13.20
CA GLU A 33 -16.43 -17.36 -14.46
C GLU A 33 -14.93 -17.16 -14.22
N TRP A 34 -14.56 -16.14 -13.46
CA TRP A 34 -13.16 -15.89 -13.08
C TRP A 34 -12.58 -17.02 -12.20
N LEU A 35 -13.39 -17.61 -11.32
CA LEU A 35 -13.00 -18.79 -10.52
C LEU A 35 -12.91 -20.08 -11.36
N ALA A 36 -13.68 -20.18 -12.44
CA ALA A 36 -13.62 -21.33 -13.35
C ALA A 36 -12.42 -21.25 -14.32
N GLU A 37 -11.94 -20.05 -14.63
CA GLU A 37 -10.77 -19.81 -15.49
C GLU A 37 -9.42 -20.02 -14.78
N THR A 38 -9.39 -20.15 -13.44
CA THR A 38 -8.20 -20.68 -12.78
C THR A 38 -8.02 -22.15 -13.16
N PRO A 39 -6.90 -22.56 -13.79
CA PRO A 39 -6.67 -23.98 -14.05
C PRO A 39 -6.65 -24.69 -12.70
N VAL A 40 -7.66 -25.53 -12.47
CA VAL A 40 -7.68 -26.48 -11.38
C VAL A 40 -6.46 -27.35 -11.60
N SER A 41 -5.36 -27.04 -10.89
CA SER A 41 -4.15 -27.83 -10.96
C SER A 41 -4.54 -29.26 -10.63
N ALA A 42 -4.49 -30.12 -11.64
CA ALA A 42 -4.71 -31.54 -11.50
C ALA A 42 -3.84 -32.02 -10.32
N GLY A 43 -4.50 -32.55 -9.30
CA GLY A 43 -3.84 -33.01 -8.09
C GLY A 43 -2.73 -33.99 -8.44
N ILE A 44 -1.56 -33.79 -7.83
CA ILE A 44 -0.47 -34.77 -7.86
C ILE A 44 -1.02 -36.07 -7.25
N PRO A 45 -1.02 -37.20 -7.97
CA PRO A 45 -1.43 -38.47 -7.40
C PRO A 45 -0.39 -38.88 -6.36
N GLY A 46 -0.73 -38.81 -5.07
CA GLY A 46 0.17 -39.33 -4.03
C GLY A 46 -0.06 -38.89 -2.59
N GLN A 47 -0.86 -37.85 -2.30
CA GLN A 47 -1.01 -37.41 -0.91
C GLN A 47 -2.26 -37.97 -0.25
N ARG A 48 -2.13 -39.16 0.33
CA ARG A 48 -2.91 -39.55 1.50
C ARG A 48 -2.01 -39.55 2.74
N ALA A 49 -2.58 -38.91 3.76
CA ALA A 49 -2.43 -39.14 5.20
C ALA A 49 -1.55 -38.19 6.01
N ALA A 50 -2.13 -37.91 7.18
CA ALA A 50 -1.58 -37.38 8.42
C ALA A 50 -1.50 -35.85 8.54
N GLY A 51 -2.27 -35.35 9.51
CA GLY A 51 -2.38 -33.95 9.84
C GLY A 51 -1.05 -33.30 10.19
N GLY A 52 -0.93 -32.05 9.77
CA GLY A 52 0.06 -31.11 10.23
C GLY A 52 -0.65 -29.76 10.29
N ALA A 53 -0.44 -29.04 11.38
CA ALA A 53 -1.04 -27.75 11.67
C ALA A 53 -1.14 -26.85 10.43
N LYS A 54 -2.21 -26.08 10.34
CA LYS A 54 -2.29 -24.90 9.48
C LYS A 54 -1.04 -24.07 9.74
N SER A 55 -0.03 -24.22 8.90
CA SER A 55 1.15 -23.38 8.90
C SER A 55 0.63 -22.01 8.51
N PHE A 56 0.41 -21.15 9.51
CA PHE A 56 0.46 -19.72 9.27
C PHE A 56 1.73 -19.48 8.48
N VAL A 57 1.57 -19.02 7.24
CA VAL A 57 2.67 -18.53 6.42
C VAL A 57 3.44 -17.59 7.32
N SER A 58 4.68 -17.96 7.65
CA SER A 58 5.56 -17.08 8.42
C SER A 58 5.72 -15.84 7.57
N VAL A 59 5.11 -14.75 8.00
CA VAL A 59 5.27 -13.44 7.38
C VAL A 59 6.77 -13.23 7.27
N ASP A 60 7.23 -13.05 6.03
CA ASP A 60 8.62 -12.88 5.64
C ASP A 60 9.32 -12.04 6.70
N SER A 61 10.25 -12.67 7.43
CA SER A 61 10.92 -12.00 8.54
C SER A 61 11.67 -10.82 7.95
N ALA A 62 11.23 -9.61 8.28
CA ALA A 62 11.88 -8.40 7.81
C ALA A 62 13.39 -8.48 8.03
N ASP A 63 14.16 -8.06 7.02
CA ASP A 63 15.61 -8.03 7.13
C ASP A 63 16.00 -7.26 8.42
N PRO A 64 16.76 -7.91 9.33
CA PRO A 64 17.11 -7.31 10.63
C PRO A 64 17.86 -5.99 10.49
N VAL A 65 18.52 -5.73 9.35
CA VAL A 65 19.21 -4.46 9.08
C VAL A 65 18.20 -3.31 8.93
N PHE A 66 17.05 -3.55 8.30
CA PHE A 66 15.98 -2.54 8.21
C PHE A 66 15.37 -2.27 9.59
N VAL A 67 15.12 -3.32 10.36
CA VAL A 67 14.55 -3.18 11.72
C VAL A 67 15.50 -2.42 12.64
N ALA A 68 16.80 -2.71 12.58
CA ALA A 68 17.82 -1.99 13.34
C ALA A 68 17.87 -0.51 12.96
N ALA A 69 17.85 -0.19 11.65
CA ALA A 69 17.87 1.19 11.17
C ALA A 69 16.62 1.99 11.60
N MET A 70 15.44 1.35 11.63
CA MET A 70 14.23 1.98 12.16
C MET A 70 14.28 2.14 13.68
N ARG A 71 14.85 1.15 14.40
CA ARG A 71 14.99 1.17 15.87
C ARG A 71 15.91 2.31 16.35
N GLU A 72 16.97 2.63 15.61
CA GLU A 72 17.85 3.77 15.90
C GLU A 72 17.08 5.10 15.89
N ARG A 73 16.08 5.24 15.01
CA ARG A 73 15.30 6.48 14.84
C ARG A 73 14.07 6.53 15.73
N LEU A 74 13.47 5.37 15.99
CA LEU A 74 12.22 5.21 16.72
C LEU A 74 12.42 4.23 17.89
N PRO A 75 13.20 4.62 18.92
CA PRO A 75 13.54 3.72 20.02
C PRO A 75 12.34 3.30 20.86
N GLU A 76 11.28 4.11 20.89
CA GLU A 76 10.08 3.84 21.70
C GLU A 76 9.04 2.97 21.00
N VAL A 77 9.18 2.71 19.69
CA VAL A 77 8.20 1.93 18.93
C VAL A 77 8.40 0.42 19.18
N PRO A 78 7.32 -0.35 19.46
CA PRO A 78 7.38 -1.80 19.62
C PRO A 78 8.03 -2.51 18.43
N HIS A 79 8.84 -3.54 18.73
CA HIS A 79 9.60 -4.29 17.73
C HIS A 79 8.71 -4.88 16.62
N GLU A 80 7.55 -5.42 16.96
CA GLU A 80 6.58 -6.00 16.01
C GLU A 80 6.11 -4.97 14.95
N LEU A 81 5.90 -3.73 15.36
CA LEU A 81 5.51 -2.65 14.45
C LEU A 81 6.67 -2.23 13.55
N LEU A 82 7.89 -2.19 14.10
CA LEU A 82 9.11 -1.94 13.32
C LEU A 82 9.39 -3.05 12.32
N ALA A 83 9.22 -4.31 12.71
CA ALA A 83 9.36 -5.48 11.84
C ALA A 83 8.34 -5.44 10.69
N SER A 84 7.08 -5.14 11.00
CA SER A 84 6.04 -5.01 9.98
C SER A 84 6.34 -3.87 8.98
N ALA A 85 6.78 -2.71 9.48
CA ALA A 85 7.16 -1.59 8.63
C ALA A 85 8.42 -1.88 7.79
N ALA A 86 9.39 -2.60 8.36
CA ALA A 86 10.62 -2.99 7.68
C ALA A 86 10.36 -4.01 6.56
N ALA A 87 9.52 -5.02 6.79
CA ALA A 87 9.13 -6.00 5.77
C ALA A 87 8.48 -5.32 4.56
N TRP A 88 7.62 -4.33 4.81
CA TRP A 88 7.01 -3.56 3.73
C TRP A 88 8.04 -2.78 2.91
N TRP A 89 9.02 -2.16 3.55
CA TRP A 89 10.08 -1.43 2.83
C TRP A 89 11.02 -2.31 2.03
N GLN A 90 11.36 -3.48 2.55
CA GLN A 90 12.15 -4.46 1.82
C GLN A 90 11.51 -4.82 0.47
N MET A 91 10.18 -4.82 0.40
CA MET A 91 9.45 -5.01 -0.87
C MET A 91 9.47 -3.77 -1.77
N CYS A 92 9.49 -2.56 -1.20
CA CYS A 92 9.47 -1.30 -1.96
C CYS A 92 10.85 -0.81 -2.41
N GLY A 93 11.95 -1.22 -1.79
CA GLY A 93 13.29 -0.75 -2.17
C GLY A 93 14.41 -1.10 -1.21
N GLY A 94 15.59 -0.50 -1.45
CA GLY A 94 16.78 -0.70 -0.64
C GLY A 94 16.84 0.20 0.61
N LEU A 95 17.64 -0.22 1.59
CA LEU A 95 17.79 0.48 2.87
C LEU A 95 18.35 1.90 2.72
N ALA A 96 19.28 2.11 1.80
CA ALA A 96 19.89 3.43 1.57
C ALA A 96 18.85 4.46 1.14
N GLU A 97 18.00 4.09 0.19
CA GLU A 97 16.91 4.95 -0.27
C GLU A 97 15.87 5.18 0.83
N ALA A 98 15.52 4.13 1.59
CA ALA A 98 14.61 4.25 2.72
C ALA A 98 15.12 5.29 3.75
N LYS A 99 16.43 5.29 4.04
CA LYS A 99 17.07 6.30 4.90
C LYS A 99 16.91 7.72 4.37
N GLU A 100 17.08 7.93 3.07
CA GLU A 100 16.90 9.26 2.47
C GLU A 100 15.44 9.76 2.58
N TRP A 101 14.46 8.87 2.39
CA TRP A 101 13.05 9.20 2.61
C TRP A 101 12.77 9.58 4.06
N TRP A 102 13.36 8.84 5.01
CA TRP A 102 13.24 9.16 6.44
C TRP A 102 13.91 10.49 6.79
N ASP A 103 15.07 10.79 6.20
CA ASP A 103 15.79 12.06 6.39
C ASP A 103 15.01 13.25 5.82
N ALA A 104 14.24 13.05 4.75
CA ALA A 104 13.29 14.03 4.24
C ALA A 104 12.05 14.23 5.14
N GLY A 105 11.96 13.50 6.26
CA GLY A 105 10.83 13.54 7.18
C GLY A 105 9.56 12.95 6.58
N ILE A 106 9.69 12.06 5.60
CA ILE A 106 8.58 11.31 5.02
C ILE A 106 8.49 9.98 5.74
N SER A 107 7.29 9.68 6.26
CA SER A 107 7.06 8.39 6.89
C SER A 107 7.20 7.28 5.85
N PRO A 108 7.90 6.19 6.19
CA PRO A 108 7.95 5.00 5.36
C PRO A 108 6.57 4.45 4.99
N LEU A 109 5.54 4.74 5.78
CA LEU A 109 4.16 4.26 5.58
C LEU A 109 3.27 5.28 4.85
N ASP A 110 3.84 6.41 4.42
CA ASP A 110 3.06 7.44 3.72
C ASP A 110 2.81 6.99 2.28
N GLN A 111 1.53 6.78 1.94
CA GLN A 111 1.09 6.43 0.58
C GLN A 111 1.60 7.44 -0.45
N ARG A 112 1.75 8.71 -0.06
CA ARG A 112 2.27 9.78 -0.94
C ARG A 112 3.69 9.52 -1.41
N ALA A 113 4.52 8.88 -0.57
CA ALA A 113 5.90 8.55 -0.93
C ALA A 113 5.93 7.60 -2.13
N LEU A 114 5.02 6.62 -2.17
CA LEU A 114 4.87 5.71 -3.30
C LEU A 114 4.41 6.45 -4.56
N ASP A 115 3.41 7.33 -4.44
CA ASP A 115 2.89 8.10 -5.58
C ASP A 115 3.98 9.00 -6.20
N TRP A 116 4.79 9.65 -5.36
CA TRP A 116 5.87 10.51 -5.82
C TRP A 116 6.96 9.71 -6.52
N ARG A 117 7.27 8.52 -5.99
CA ARG A 117 8.23 7.61 -6.60
C ARG A 117 7.73 7.05 -7.93
N ALA A 118 6.45 6.69 -8.01
CA ALA A 118 5.79 6.29 -9.25
C ALA A 118 5.82 7.43 -10.29
N ALA A 119 5.76 8.69 -9.86
CA ALA A 119 5.95 9.85 -10.73
C ALA A 119 7.42 10.09 -11.14
N GLY A 120 8.38 9.37 -10.55
CA GLY A 120 9.81 9.48 -10.87
C GLY A 120 10.59 10.43 -9.97
N LEU A 121 10.06 10.84 -8.81
CA LEU A 121 10.81 11.59 -7.81
C LEU A 121 11.69 10.67 -6.98
N THR A 122 12.96 11.07 -6.83
CA THR A 122 13.86 10.46 -5.86
C THR A 122 13.83 11.26 -4.55
N PRO A 123 14.16 10.66 -3.39
CA PRO A 123 14.21 11.41 -2.13
C PRO A 123 15.22 12.57 -2.18
N SER A 124 16.33 12.41 -2.91
CA SER A 124 17.28 13.49 -3.23
C SER A 124 16.67 14.66 -4.03
N ASP A 125 15.58 14.46 -4.77
CA ASP A 125 14.89 15.54 -5.49
C ASP A 125 14.01 16.40 -4.58
N LEU A 126 13.58 15.88 -3.44
CA LEU A 126 12.67 16.56 -2.51
C LEU A 126 13.27 17.85 -1.92
N SER A 127 14.58 17.87 -1.74
CA SER A 127 15.34 19.03 -1.23
C SER A 127 15.68 20.06 -2.31
N ARG A 128 15.50 19.73 -3.60
CA ARG A 128 15.78 20.65 -4.69
C ARG A 128 14.77 21.79 -4.73
N HIS A 129 15.23 22.97 -5.14
CA HIS A 129 14.42 24.17 -5.18
C HIS A 129 13.74 24.37 -6.54
N LEU A 130 12.41 24.50 -6.52
CA LEU A 130 11.59 24.92 -7.65
C LEU A 130 11.09 26.35 -7.39
N GLY A 131 11.95 27.33 -7.72
CA GLY A 131 11.71 28.73 -7.41
C GLY A 131 11.99 29.01 -5.92
N PRO A 132 11.07 29.64 -5.17
CA PRO A 132 11.30 30.00 -3.76
C PRO A 132 11.10 28.83 -2.78
N MET A 133 10.58 27.68 -3.24
CA MET A 133 10.21 26.55 -2.39
C MET A 133 10.90 25.27 -2.86
N THR A 134 11.13 24.35 -1.94
CA THR A 134 11.61 22.99 -2.28
C THR A 134 10.50 22.17 -2.94
N VAL A 135 10.87 21.12 -3.66
CA VAL A 135 9.93 20.14 -4.22
C VAL A 135 9.02 19.59 -3.12
N LEU A 136 9.58 19.23 -1.96
CA LEU A 136 8.80 18.77 -0.81
C LEU A 136 7.75 19.79 -0.36
N GLN A 137 8.10 21.07 -0.32
CA GLN A 137 7.17 22.13 0.07
C GLN A 137 6.04 22.29 -0.96
N HIS A 138 6.35 22.19 -2.26
CA HIS A 138 5.34 22.20 -3.32
C HIS A 138 4.37 21.03 -3.17
N LEU A 139 4.87 19.83 -2.91
CA LEU A 139 4.06 18.62 -2.73
C LEU A 139 3.17 18.73 -1.47
N ARG A 140 3.71 19.23 -0.36
CA ARG A 140 2.92 19.47 0.87
C ARG A 140 1.81 20.50 0.66
N ARG A 141 1.99 21.44 -0.27
CA ARG A 141 0.99 22.44 -0.64
C ARG A 141 -0.05 21.91 -1.66
N GLY A 142 0.09 20.66 -2.11
CA GLY A 142 -0.84 20.02 -3.03
C GLY A 142 -0.46 20.14 -4.51
N SER A 143 0.77 20.55 -4.82
CA SER A 143 1.24 20.55 -6.22
C SER A 143 1.35 19.12 -6.74
N ALA A 144 1.02 18.91 -8.02
CA ALA A 144 1.13 17.60 -8.64
C ALA A 144 2.59 17.13 -8.73
N ALA A 145 2.85 15.86 -8.40
CA ALA A 145 4.19 15.28 -8.47
C ALA A 145 4.75 15.30 -9.91
N ALA A 146 3.91 14.99 -10.90
CA ALA A 146 4.29 15.07 -12.32
C ALA A 146 4.73 16.48 -12.75
N TRP A 147 4.13 17.54 -12.19
CA TRP A 147 4.54 18.91 -12.44
C TRP A 147 5.94 19.19 -11.86
N CYS A 148 6.19 18.74 -10.62
CA CYS A 148 7.51 18.90 -9.99
C CYS A 148 8.60 18.21 -10.83
N VAL A 149 8.34 16.99 -11.29
CA VAL A 149 9.26 16.20 -12.14
C VAL A 149 9.52 16.91 -13.47
N ALA A 150 8.47 17.36 -14.16
CA ALA A 150 8.63 18.09 -15.41
C ALA A 150 9.50 19.35 -15.24
N ARG A 151 9.32 20.07 -14.12
CA ARG A 151 10.07 21.29 -13.83
C ARG A 151 11.53 21.00 -13.45
N LEU A 152 11.78 19.95 -12.67
CA LEU A 152 13.15 19.48 -12.37
C LEU A 152 13.88 19.06 -13.65
N ASN A 153 13.22 18.31 -14.53
CA ASN A 153 13.79 17.90 -15.81
C ASN A 153 14.15 19.10 -16.69
N ARG A 154 13.34 20.15 -16.67
CA ARG A 154 13.65 21.41 -17.37
C ARG A 154 14.86 22.12 -16.77
N GLN A 155 14.91 22.30 -15.45
CA GLN A 155 16.08 22.88 -14.77
C GLN A 155 17.38 22.12 -15.06
N ARG A 156 17.33 20.78 -15.08
CA ARG A 156 18.50 19.94 -15.41
C ARG A 156 18.99 20.14 -16.84
N ARG A 157 18.10 20.47 -17.78
CA ARG A 157 18.48 20.78 -19.18
C ARG A 157 19.02 22.20 -19.33
N ASP A 158 18.43 23.16 -18.63
CA ASP A 158 18.82 24.57 -18.70
C ASP A 158 20.17 24.84 -17.98
N GLY A 159 20.54 24.03 -16.98
CA GLY A 159 21.81 24.15 -16.25
C GLY A 159 23.01 23.43 -16.85
N VAL A 160 22.88 22.87 -18.06
CA VAL A 160 23.96 22.16 -18.80
C VAL A 160 24.52 23.02 -19.95
N ALA A 161 24.27 24.34 -19.92
CA ALA A 161 24.83 25.31 -20.87
C ALA A 161 26.03 26.06 -20.28
#